data_AF-D3HKT5-F1
#
_entry.id   AF-D3HKT5-F1
#
_cell.length_a   1.000
_cell.length_b   1.000
_cell.length_c   1.000
_cell.angle_alpha   90.00
_cell.angle_beta   90.00
_cell.angle_gamma   90.00
#
_symmetry.space_group_name_H-M   'P 1'
#
loop_
_entity.id
_entity.type
_entity.pdbx_description
1 polymer ?
#
loop_
_entity_poly.entity_id
_entity_poly.type
_entity_poly.pdbx_seq_one_letter_code
_entity_poly.pdbx_strand_id
1 'polypeptide(L)'
;MTMIKISRIVVLGDSLSDRGTFNKRKLFGFIPLGDFYEVGFDAPRGRFTNGFVWGDYFVTAIIEDFEIDYIRKKLKINHDPRGNADIADAILVNDLNIRKKNEKAFSLNNDKHILFKGERFARFYCEAGLTSDDYYRQFTINPKYEFLRLIVARLEDKRKQLFDEDKKYKIKQREKSETLIIEWSGANDLLTVNVEPTLIEADNAVSARIANLEILVQQGYRNFVLINLPDLSLTPRFQAKSKKEQANAAKCSDYFNEQLAARTKQLIEKYKDLNIPLNLSIFDANTPFKNIYNNCEEYGFDKDKLKSPYIDSAEFKQNQNNPEYQKQHISPADGYMFWDDIHPSMDTHSWLAVMFKDTYNKVFKFTPPEPIKRKCSKEAEDRMRPCSSAPFTRLPAEVAKLINNICIVAKKLEQSRCPQRREEELLKQFIFELKCQSGNLHEIDSLIKKFTNDSENMKIVKRHQYPIYDFFACKQTTPLEDAINALTMAVEAHLCVSKPMTRISS
;
A
#
# COMPACT_ATOMS: atom_id res chain seq x y z
N MET A 1 -27.75 -15.75 20.03
CA MET A 1 -27.62 -14.31 19.73
C MET A 1 -27.99 -14.07 18.28
N THR A 2 -28.70 -13.00 17.96
CA THR A 2 -28.95 -12.59 16.56
C THR A 2 -27.66 -12.05 15.95
N MET A 3 -27.22 -12.63 14.83
CA MET A 3 -26.00 -12.18 14.12
C MET A 3 -26.11 -10.72 13.69
N ILE A 4 -24.98 -10.01 13.70
CA ILE A 4 -24.90 -8.60 13.32
C ILE A 4 -24.97 -8.48 11.80
N LYS A 5 -25.93 -7.70 11.29
CA LYS A 5 -26.09 -7.49 9.84
C LYS A 5 -24.96 -6.61 9.30
N ILE A 6 -24.25 -7.12 8.30
CA ILE A 6 -23.25 -6.37 7.52
C ILE A 6 -23.69 -6.32 6.07
N SER A 7 -23.76 -5.11 5.49
CA SER A 7 -24.12 -4.91 4.07
C SER A 7 -22.97 -4.37 3.22
N ARG A 8 -21.89 -3.90 3.86
CA ARG A 8 -20.69 -3.38 3.20
C ARG A 8 -19.43 -3.68 3.99
N ILE A 9 -18.30 -3.74 3.29
CA ILE A 9 -16.98 -3.97 3.86
C ILE A 9 -16.07 -2.79 3.48
N VAL A 10 -15.26 -2.35 4.42
CA VAL A 10 -14.15 -1.43 4.18
C VAL A 10 -12.89 -2.06 4.76
N VAL A 11 -11.83 -2.13 3.98
CA VAL A 11 -10.53 -2.61 4.42
C VAL A 11 -9.54 -1.44 4.41
N LEU A 12 -8.86 -1.22 5.53
CA LEU A 12 -7.77 -0.27 5.72
C LEU A 12 -6.51 -1.09 6.03
N GLY A 13 -5.40 -0.83 5.37
CA GLY A 13 -4.19 -1.60 5.68
C GLY A 13 -3.02 -1.40 4.74
N ASP A 14 -2.06 -2.30 4.85
CA ASP A 14 -0.81 -2.25 4.11
C ASP A 14 -0.78 -3.23 2.91
N SER A 15 0.42 -3.67 2.52
CA SER A 15 0.68 -4.60 1.41
C SER A 15 -0.03 -5.94 1.57
N LEU A 16 -0.29 -6.41 2.80
CA LEU A 16 -1.00 -7.67 3.03
C LEU A 16 -2.45 -7.63 2.54
N SER A 17 -3.01 -6.42 2.37
CA SER A 17 -4.38 -6.20 1.90
C SER A 17 -4.45 -5.37 0.62
N ASP A 18 -3.31 -4.94 0.07
CA ASP A 18 -3.26 -4.11 -1.13
C ASP A 18 -3.55 -4.95 -2.39
N ARG A 19 -4.54 -4.49 -3.17
CA ARG A 19 -5.01 -5.10 -4.41
C ARG A 19 -4.31 -4.54 -5.66
N GLY A 20 -3.20 -3.83 -5.49
CA GLY A 20 -2.42 -3.21 -6.56
C GLY A 20 -2.58 -1.69 -6.66
N THR A 21 -3.01 -1.04 -5.57
CA THR A 21 -3.07 0.42 -5.45
C THR A 21 -1.68 1.03 -5.47
N PHE A 22 -0.72 0.44 -4.74
CA PHE A 22 0.65 0.94 -4.68
C PHE A 22 1.34 0.93 -6.05
N ASN A 23 1.16 -0.13 -6.84
CA ASN A 23 1.75 -0.22 -8.19
C ASN A 23 1.22 0.89 -9.13
N LYS A 24 0.01 1.40 -8.87
CA LYS A 24 -0.56 2.54 -9.60
C LYS A 24 -0.14 3.88 -9.02
N ARG A 25 0.46 3.90 -7.82
CA ARG A 25 0.90 5.13 -7.16
C ARG A 25 2.11 5.66 -7.89
N LYS A 26 2.01 6.96 -8.21
CA LYS A 26 3.09 7.70 -8.80
C LYS A 26 3.42 8.87 -7.90
N LEU A 27 4.68 9.01 -7.51
CA LEU A 27 5.19 10.26 -6.96
C LEU A 27 4.95 11.34 -8.04
N PHE A 28 4.26 12.42 -7.66
CA PHE A 28 3.87 13.54 -8.55
C PHE A 28 3.03 13.17 -9.78
N GLY A 29 2.40 11.99 -9.80
CA GLY A 29 1.55 11.56 -10.91
C GLY A 29 2.28 10.97 -12.12
N PHE A 30 3.62 10.89 -12.11
CA PHE A 30 4.39 10.29 -13.20
C PHE A 30 5.55 9.37 -12.78
N ILE A 31 6.11 9.47 -11.56
CA ILE A 31 7.19 8.56 -11.11
C ILE A 31 6.61 7.33 -10.42
N PRO A 32 6.69 6.11 -10.97
CA PRO A 32 6.18 4.93 -10.29
C PRO A 32 6.88 4.73 -8.94
N LEU A 33 6.11 4.61 -7.84
CA LEU A 33 6.70 4.35 -6.52
C LEU A 33 7.37 2.97 -6.44
N GLY A 34 6.94 2.03 -7.30
CA GLY A 34 7.52 0.69 -7.42
C GLY A 34 9.00 0.68 -7.75
N ASP A 35 9.54 1.72 -8.38
CA ASP A 35 10.97 1.82 -8.71
C ASP A 35 11.86 2.02 -7.46
N PHE A 36 11.26 2.45 -6.35
CA PHE A 36 11.97 2.71 -5.07
C PHE A 36 11.70 1.64 -4.01
N TYR A 37 10.79 0.71 -4.31
CA TYR A 37 10.50 -0.44 -3.46
C TYR A 37 11.12 -1.66 -4.13
N GLU A 38 12.15 -2.25 -3.51
CA GLU A 38 12.85 -3.45 -4.02
C GLU A 38 11.91 -4.64 -4.26
N VAL A 39 10.69 -4.58 -3.71
CA VAL A 39 9.68 -5.62 -3.75
C VAL A 39 8.50 -5.09 -4.57
N GLY A 40 8.28 -5.58 -5.80
CA GLY A 40 7.10 -5.18 -6.58
C GLY A 40 7.15 -5.35 -8.09
N PHE A 41 8.33 -5.50 -8.70
CA PHE A 41 8.44 -5.65 -10.16
C PHE A 41 7.90 -7.00 -10.69
N ASP A 42 8.00 -8.05 -9.88
CA ASP A 42 7.67 -9.42 -10.27
C ASP A 42 6.27 -9.87 -9.84
N ALA A 43 5.50 -8.98 -9.21
CA ALA A 43 4.29 -9.34 -8.49
C ALA A 43 3.04 -9.31 -9.40
N PRO A 44 2.36 -10.45 -9.65
CA PRO A 44 1.22 -10.51 -10.56
C PRO A 44 0.10 -9.53 -10.15
N ARG A 45 -0.44 -8.81 -11.14
CA ARG A 45 -1.52 -7.81 -10.94
C ARG A 45 -1.20 -6.72 -9.90
N GLY A 46 0.09 -6.48 -9.60
CA GLY A 46 0.56 -5.43 -8.69
C GLY A 46 0.32 -5.69 -7.20
N ARG A 47 -0.07 -6.92 -6.81
CA ARG A 47 -0.24 -7.33 -5.41
C ARG A 47 1.07 -7.86 -4.87
N PHE A 48 1.36 -7.68 -3.58
CA PHE A 48 2.62 -8.14 -2.95
C PHE A 48 2.55 -9.63 -2.60
N THR A 49 2.23 -10.46 -3.59
CA THR A 49 2.11 -11.91 -3.51
C THR A 49 2.09 -12.48 -4.94
N ASN A 50 2.08 -13.79 -5.12
CA ASN A 50 2.04 -14.43 -6.45
C ASN A 50 0.64 -14.51 -7.10
N GLY A 51 -0.34 -13.76 -6.58
CA GLY A 51 -1.72 -13.81 -7.05
C GLY A 51 -2.65 -12.90 -6.26
N PHE A 52 -3.67 -13.46 -5.61
CA PHE A 52 -4.67 -12.71 -4.84
C PHE A 52 -4.32 -12.62 -3.34
N VAL A 53 -4.71 -11.51 -2.70
CA VAL A 53 -4.53 -11.33 -1.24
C VAL A 53 -5.75 -11.86 -0.49
N TRP A 54 -5.63 -12.07 0.82
CA TRP A 54 -6.69 -12.64 1.66
C TRP A 54 -8.05 -11.93 1.51
N GLY A 55 -8.03 -10.60 1.36
CA GLY A 55 -9.24 -9.79 1.19
C GLY A 55 -9.95 -10.02 -0.14
N ASP A 56 -9.23 -10.40 -1.20
CA ASP A 56 -9.85 -10.85 -2.45
C ASP A 56 -10.65 -12.14 -2.20
N TYR A 57 -10.03 -13.15 -1.59
CA TYR A 57 -10.65 -14.45 -1.30
C TYR A 57 -11.86 -14.31 -0.38
N PHE A 58 -11.70 -13.62 0.75
CA PHE A 58 -12.76 -13.45 1.74
C PHE A 58 -13.99 -12.78 1.12
N VAL A 59 -13.83 -11.63 0.45
CA VAL A 59 -14.97 -10.90 -0.12
C VAL A 59 -15.61 -11.68 -1.28
N THR A 60 -14.81 -12.37 -2.10
CA THR A 60 -15.33 -13.20 -3.19
C THR A 60 -16.17 -14.35 -2.65
N ALA A 61 -15.70 -15.03 -1.60
CA ALA A 61 -16.44 -16.11 -0.96
C ALA A 61 -17.79 -15.65 -0.40
N ILE A 62 -17.87 -14.43 0.14
CA ILE A 62 -19.15 -13.86 0.60
C ILE A 62 -20.08 -13.54 -0.58
N ILE A 63 -19.54 -13.06 -1.70
CA ILE A 63 -20.32 -12.80 -2.92
C ILE A 63 -20.84 -14.11 -3.54
N GLU A 64 -20.02 -15.15 -3.53
CA GLU A 64 -20.43 -16.50 -3.95
C GLU A 64 -21.60 -17.00 -3.09
N ASP A 65 -21.53 -16.83 -1.77
CA ASP A 65 -22.63 -17.16 -0.86
C ASP A 65 -23.93 -16.41 -1.24
N PHE A 66 -23.84 -15.14 -1.67
CA PHE A 66 -24.99 -14.38 -2.16
C PHE A 66 -25.60 -14.93 -3.46
N GLU A 67 -24.76 -15.36 -4.41
CA GLU A 67 -25.24 -15.93 -5.67
C GLU A 67 -25.84 -17.33 -5.47
N ILE A 68 -25.23 -18.16 -4.62
CA ILE A 68 -25.78 -19.46 -4.21
C ILE A 68 -27.16 -19.26 -3.59
N ASP A 69 -27.30 -18.34 -2.64
CA ASP A 69 -28.57 -18.01 -1.99
C ASP A 69 -29.63 -17.50 -2.99
N TYR A 70 -29.20 -16.69 -3.97
CA TYR A 70 -30.09 -16.17 -5.01
C TYR A 70 -30.61 -17.31 -5.90
N ILE A 71 -29.72 -18.17 -6.40
CA ILE A 71 -30.08 -19.31 -7.25
C ILE A 71 -30.99 -20.28 -6.48
N ARG A 72 -30.64 -20.60 -5.23
CA ARG A 72 -31.44 -21.47 -4.36
C ARG A 72 -32.87 -20.97 -4.22
N LYS A 73 -33.05 -19.69 -3.91
CA LYS A 73 -34.39 -19.07 -3.79
C LYS A 73 -35.14 -19.06 -5.13
N LYS A 74 -34.44 -18.74 -6.22
CA LYS A 74 -35.03 -18.67 -7.56
C LYS A 74 -35.54 -20.03 -8.04
N LEU A 75 -34.75 -21.08 -7.81
CA LEU A 75 -35.06 -22.45 -8.23
C LEU A 75 -35.87 -23.24 -7.19
N LYS A 76 -36.13 -22.64 -6.01
CA LYS A 76 -36.82 -23.28 -4.88
C LYS A 76 -36.15 -24.59 -4.44
N ILE A 77 -34.82 -24.59 -4.42
CA ILE A 77 -34.02 -25.76 -4.05
C ILE A 77 -33.86 -25.81 -2.51
N ASN A 78 -33.93 -27.01 -1.94
CA ASN A 78 -33.79 -27.22 -0.50
C ASN A 78 -32.34 -27.06 -0.01
N HIS A 79 -32.19 -26.76 1.28
CA HIS A 79 -30.89 -26.67 1.94
C HIS A 79 -30.41 -28.05 2.44
N ASP A 80 -30.24 -29.00 1.53
CA ASP A 80 -29.78 -30.37 1.81
C ASP A 80 -28.66 -30.79 0.83
N PRO A 81 -27.97 -31.93 1.05
CA PRO A 81 -26.88 -32.36 0.18
C PRO A 81 -27.28 -32.51 -1.29
N ARG A 82 -28.50 -32.95 -1.57
CA ARG A 82 -29.01 -33.10 -2.94
C ARG A 82 -29.26 -31.74 -3.57
N GLY A 83 -29.90 -30.83 -2.85
CA GLY A 83 -30.10 -29.45 -3.30
C GLY A 83 -28.79 -28.69 -3.51
N ASN A 84 -27.75 -28.98 -2.72
CA ASN A 84 -26.41 -28.44 -2.97
C ASN A 84 -25.84 -28.93 -4.31
N ALA A 85 -26.00 -30.22 -4.63
CA ALA A 85 -25.59 -30.78 -5.93
C ALA A 85 -26.40 -30.16 -7.08
N ASP A 86 -27.72 -30.04 -6.93
CA ASP A 86 -28.59 -29.42 -7.95
C ASP A 86 -28.22 -27.95 -8.22
N ILE A 87 -27.79 -27.20 -7.19
CA ILE A 87 -27.29 -25.82 -7.35
C ILE A 87 -25.95 -25.82 -8.07
N ALA A 88 -25.03 -26.71 -7.71
CA ALA A 88 -23.73 -26.82 -8.38
C ALA A 88 -23.93 -27.13 -9.87
N ASP A 89 -24.79 -28.09 -10.20
CA ASP A 89 -25.15 -28.41 -11.59
C ASP A 89 -25.79 -27.20 -12.30
N ALA A 90 -26.70 -26.49 -11.64
CA ALA A 90 -27.32 -25.29 -12.22
C ALA A 90 -26.32 -24.16 -12.48
N ILE A 91 -25.30 -24.01 -11.61
CA ILE A 91 -24.21 -23.04 -11.81
C ILE A 91 -23.34 -23.47 -12.99
N LEU A 92 -22.93 -24.75 -13.04
CA LEU A 92 -22.08 -25.30 -14.10
C LEU A 92 -22.76 -25.30 -15.47
N VAL A 93 -24.04 -25.69 -15.55
CA VAL A 93 -24.81 -25.73 -16.80
C VAL A 93 -25.07 -24.33 -17.34
N ASN A 94 -25.26 -23.35 -16.44
CA ASN A 94 -25.54 -21.97 -16.80
C ASN A 94 -24.27 -21.09 -16.81
N ASP A 95 -23.08 -21.71 -16.74
CA ASP A 95 -21.80 -21.05 -16.52
C ASP A 95 -21.53 -19.93 -17.54
N LEU A 96 -21.95 -20.08 -18.80
CA LEU A 96 -21.80 -19.04 -19.83
C LEU A 96 -22.69 -17.80 -19.59
N ASN A 97 -23.93 -17.98 -19.12
CA ASN A 97 -24.85 -16.88 -18.84
C ASN A 97 -24.61 -16.26 -17.46
N ILE A 98 -24.17 -17.07 -16.49
CA ILE A 98 -23.75 -16.63 -15.16
C ILE A 98 -22.44 -15.87 -15.29
N ARG A 99 -21.41 -16.37 -16.00
CA ARG A 99 -20.17 -15.63 -16.29
C ARG A 99 -20.44 -14.29 -16.95
N LYS A 100 -21.24 -14.23 -18.03
CA LYS A 100 -21.57 -12.95 -18.69
C LYS A 100 -22.31 -11.95 -17.80
N LYS A 101 -23.15 -12.42 -16.86
CA LYS A 101 -23.82 -11.56 -15.87
C LYS A 101 -22.87 -11.16 -14.74
N ASN A 102 -21.99 -12.06 -14.31
CA ASN A 102 -21.02 -11.86 -13.23
C ASN A 102 -19.89 -10.93 -13.66
N GLU A 103 -19.36 -11.01 -14.88
CA GLU A 103 -18.29 -10.11 -15.36
C GLU A 103 -18.70 -8.63 -15.33
N LYS A 104 -19.99 -8.33 -15.50
CA LYS A 104 -20.54 -6.97 -15.37
C LYS A 104 -21.00 -6.62 -13.94
N ALA A 105 -21.22 -7.62 -13.10
CA ALA A 105 -21.73 -7.46 -11.73
C ALA A 105 -20.63 -7.48 -10.66
N PHE A 106 -19.50 -8.13 -10.94
CA PHE A 106 -18.40 -8.42 -10.04
C PHE A 106 -17.08 -8.44 -10.82
N SER A 107 -16.08 -7.68 -10.35
CA SER A 107 -14.75 -7.63 -10.96
C SER A 107 -13.68 -7.47 -9.88
N LEU A 108 -12.63 -8.29 -9.95
CA LEU A 108 -11.44 -8.17 -9.10
C LEU A 108 -10.35 -7.28 -9.72
N ASN A 109 -10.59 -6.75 -10.92
CA ASN A 109 -9.62 -5.93 -11.67
C ASN A 109 -9.49 -4.51 -11.11
N ASN A 110 -10.47 -4.05 -10.33
CA ASN A 110 -10.40 -2.79 -9.62
C ASN A 110 -9.67 -2.99 -8.27
N ASP A 111 -8.67 -2.15 -8.03
CA ASP A 111 -7.82 -2.13 -6.84
C ASP A 111 -8.54 -1.54 -5.63
N LYS A 112 -9.50 -0.63 -5.84
CA LYS A 112 -10.17 0.12 -4.76
C LYS A 112 -11.52 -0.45 -4.37
N HIS A 113 -12.20 -1.15 -5.27
CA HIS A 113 -13.59 -1.57 -5.04
C HIS A 113 -13.85 -2.98 -5.56
N ILE A 114 -14.58 -3.78 -4.79
CA ILE A 114 -15.31 -4.94 -5.29
C ILE A 114 -16.79 -4.55 -5.41
N LEU A 115 -17.34 -4.74 -6.60
CA LEU A 115 -18.74 -4.52 -6.88
C LEU A 115 -19.54 -5.82 -6.74
N PHE A 116 -20.78 -5.70 -6.31
CA PHE A 116 -21.79 -6.75 -6.43
C PHE A 116 -23.03 -6.17 -7.11
N LYS A 117 -23.36 -6.68 -8.30
CA LYS A 117 -24.47 -6.19 -9.14
C LYS A 117 -24.39 -4.67 -9.40
N GLY A 118 -23.17 -4.17 -9.59
CA GLY A 118 -22.89 -2.75 -9.84
C GLY A 118 -22.83 -1.87 -8.58
N GLU A 119 -23.18 -2.40 -7.41
CA GLU A 119 -23.10 -1.68 -6.14
C GLU A 119 -21.76 -1.95 -5.44
N ARG A 120 -21.18 -0.92 -4.80
CA ARG A 120 -19.93 -1.07 -4.04
C ARG A 120 -20.16 -1.91 -2.78
N PHE A 121 -19.74 -3.16 -2.82
CA PHE A 121 -19.84 -4.07 -1.68
C PHE A 121 -18.63 -3.94 -0.75
N ALA A 122 -17.42 -4.01 -1.30
CA ALA A 122 -16.18 -3.80 -0.54
C ALA A 122 -15.36 -2.64 -1.10
N ARG A 123 -14.76 -1.86 -0.20
CA ARG A 123 -13.85 -0.75 -0.52
C ARG A 123 -12.50 -0.98 0.16
N PHE A 124 -11.42 -0.86 -0.59
CA PHE A 124 -10.06 -1.08 -0.12
C PHE A 124 -9.31 0.25 -0.14
N TYR A 125 -8.82 0.64 1.03
CA TYR A 125 -7.92 1.77 1.22
C TYR A 125 -6.62 1.21 1.78
N CYS A 126 -6.02 0.32 0.99
CA CYS A 126 -4.81 -0.39 1.35
C CYS A 126 -3.67 0.07 0.45
N GLU A 127 -2.46 0.14 1.00
CA GLU A 127 -1.29 0.51 0.21
C GLU A 127 -0.02 -0.06 0.83
N ALA A 128 0.83 -0.65 0.00
CA ALA A 128 2.12 -1.13 0.47
C ALA A 128 2.97 -0.03 1.12
N GLY A 129 3.73 -0.44 2.14
CA GLY A 129 4.52 0.47 2.96
C GLY A 129 3.72 1.30 3.96
N LEU A 130 2.38 1.21 3.97
CA LEU A 130 1.56 2.01 4.88
C LEU A 130 1.94 1.78 6.35
N THR A 131 2.23 2.87 7.05
CA THR A 131 2.45 2.88 8.50
C THR A 131 1.18 3.28 9.24
N SER A 132 1.02 2.76 10.45
CA SER A 132 -0.04 3.17 11.36
C SER A 132 0.22 4.58 11.89
N ASP A 133 1.44 4.82 12.37
CA ASP A 133 1.88 6.08 12.95
C ASP A 133 2.35 7.10 11.90
N ASP A 134 2.39 8.38 12.30
CA ASP A 134 2.84 9.50 11.48
C ASP A 134 4.35 9.74 11.64
N TYR A 135 5.13 8.98 10.87
CA TYR A 135 6.59 9.14 10.85
C TYR A 135 7.08 10.38 10.08
N TYR A 136 6.21 11.08 9.33
CA TYR A 136 6.59 12.31 8.62
C TYR A 136 7.12 13.38 9.57
N ARG A 137 6.64 13.39 10.81
CA ARG A 137 7.03 14.36 11.85
C ARG A 137 8.21 13.90 12.69
N GLN A 138 8.77 12.72 12.41
CA GLN A 138 9.80 12.07 13.23
C GLN A 138 11.11 11.97 12.45
N PHE A 139 12.11 12.72 12.90
CA PHE A 139 13.44 12.72 12.31
C PHE A 139 14.21 11.42 12.59
N THR A 140 14.92 10.88 11.59
CA THR A 140 15.96 9.87 11.78
C THR A 140 17.27 10.27 11.09
N ILE A 141 18.39 9.98 11.74
CA ILE A 141 19.73 10.22 11.19
C ILE A 141 20.08 9.27 10.03
N ASN A 142 19.30 8.20 9.81
CA ASN A 142 19.55 7.25 8.74
C ASN A 142 18.87 7.70 7.44
N PRO A 143 19.64 8.08 6.40
CA PRO A 143 19.08 8.67 5.18
C PRO A 143 18.13 7.75 4.40
N LYS A 144 18.31 6.41 4.49
CA LYS A 144 17.40 5.45 3.84
C LYS A 144 16.02 5.52 4.49
N TYR A 145 15.98 5.43 5.82
CA TYR A 145 14.71 5.42 6.56
C TYR A 145 14.05 6.79 6.57
N GLU A 146 14.81 7.88 6.62
CA GLU A 146 14.27 9.24 6.48
C GLU A 146 13.54 9.41 5.14
N PHE A 147 14.14 8.93 4.05
CA PHE A 147 13.48 8.94 2.74
C PHE A 147 12.21 8.09 2.72
N LEU A 148 12.25 6.86 3.27
CA LEU A 148 11.07 6.00 3.34
C LEU A 148 9.93 6.64 4.14
N ARG A 149 10.23 7.25 5.30
CA ARG A 149 9.24 7.95 6.15
C ARG A 149 8.52 9.10 5.46
N LEU A 150 9.16 9.74 4.46
CA LEU A 150 8.55 10.82 3.68
C LEU A 150 7.58 10.33 2.60
N ILE A 151 7.76 9.10 2.10
CA ILE A 151 7.02 8.59 0.94
C ILE A 151 5.96 7.56 1.31
N VAL A 152 6.06 6.88 2.45
CA VAL A 152 5.07 5.88 2.88
C VAL A 152 3.69 6.51 3.09
N ALA A 153 2.64 5.78 2.72
CA ALA A 153 1.27 6.18 3.05
C ALA A 153 1.01 6.01 4.55
N ARG A 154 0.01 6.72 5.08
CA ARG A 154 -0.37 6.63 6.49
C ARG A 154 -1.81 6.14 6.63
N LEU A 155 -2.08 5.44 7.73
CA LEU A 155 -3.44 5.01 8.08
C LEU A 155 -4.42 6.19 8.13
N GLU A 156 -3.96 7.35 8.64
CA GLU A 156 -4.73 8.59 8.63
C GLU A 156 -5.14 9.03 7.22
N ASP A 157 -4.26 8.94 6.23
CA ASP A 157 -4.56 9.36 4.87
C ASP A 157 -5.61 8.45 4.22
N LYS A 158 -5.58 7.16 4.55
CA LYS A 158 -6.60 6.19 4.12
C LYS A 158 -7.95 6.45 4.79
N ARG A 159 -7.97 6.82 6.07
CA ARG A 159 -9.18 7.28 6.76
C ARG A 159 -9.76 8.54 6.09
N LYS A 160 -8.91 9.51 5.73
CA LYS A 160 -9.37 10.73 5.01
C LYS A 160 -9.98 10.38 3.66
N GLN A 161 -9.34 9.50 2.88
CA GLN A 161 -9.90 9.01 1.61
C GLN A 161 -11.26 8.32 1.79
N LEU A 162 -11.44 7.53 2.85
CA LEU A 162 -12.73 6.95 3.21
C LEU A 162 -13.79 8.03 3.46
N PHE A 163 -13.45 9.08 4.22
CA PHE A 163 -14.38 10.17 4.50
C PHE A 163 -14.72 11.00 3.26
N ASP A 164 -13.74 11.23 2.39
CA ASP A 164 -13.97 11.92 1.11
C ASP A 164 -14.91 11.12 0.21
N GLU A 165 -14.74 9.79 0.12
CA GLU A 165 -15.67 8.92 -0.61
C GLU A 165 -17.06 8.89 0.06
N ASP A 166 -17.12 8.80 1.38
CA ASP A 166 -18.39 8.83 2.10
C ASP A 166 -19.18 10.12 1.80
N LYS A 167 -18.49 11.26 1.78
CA LYS A 167 -19.06 12.56 1.41
C LYS A 167 -19.47 12.59 -0.06
N LYS A 168 -18.59 12.16 -0.97
CA LYS A 168 -18.83 12.09 -2.42
C LYS A 168 -20.08 11.29 -2.74
N TYR A 169 -20.25 10.13 -2.09
CA TYR A 169 -21.35 9.21 -2.36
C TYR A 169 -22.55 9.37 -1.42
N LYS A 170 -22.49 10.31 -0.48
CA LYS A 170 -23.54 10.62 0.50
C LYS A 170 -23.95 9.38 1.30
N ILE A 171 -22.97 8.65 1.82
CA ILE A 171 -23.16 7.44 2.62
C ILE A 171 -23.92 7.80 3.90
N LYS A 172 -25.09 7.18 4.11
CA LYS A 172 -25.97 7.48 5.25
C LYS A 172 -25.45 6.84 6.54
N GLN A 173 -25.92 7.36 7.68
CA GLN A 173 -25.57 6.82 9.00
C GLN A 173 -25.91 5.33 9.15
N ARG A 174 -27.08 4.91 8.65
CA ARG A 174 -27.48 3.51 8.63
C ARG A 174 -26.50 2.63 7.84
N GLU A 175 -26.02 3.13 6.71
CA GLU A 175 -25.06 2.40 5.87
C GLU A 175 -23.71 2.25 6.59
N LYS A 176 -23.25 3.30 7.29
CA LYS A 176 -22.05 3.23 8.14
C LYS A 176 -22.21 2.24 9.29
N SER A 177 -23.37 2.21 9.95
CA SER A 177 -23.64 1.24 11.03
C SER A 177 -23.80 -0.20 10.57
N GLU A 178 -24.09 -0.42 9.27
CA GLU A 178 -24.12 -1.75 8.64
C GLU A 178 -22.81 -2.06 7.86
N THR A 179 -21.79 -1.20 7.97
CA THR A 179 -20.47 -1.42 7.37
C THR A 179 -19.55 -2.10 8.39
N LEU A 180 -18.81 -3.12 7.93
CA LEU A 180 -17.69 -3.71 8.66
C LEU A 180 -16.39 -3.02 8.24
N ILE A 181 -15.72 -2.36 9.18
CA ILE A 181 -14.35 -1.89 9.01
C ILE A 181 -13.40 -3.02 9.42
N ILE A 182 -12.51 -3.41 8.52
CA ILE A 182 -11.39 -4.31 8.81
C ILE A 182 -10.10 -3.51 8.69
N GLU A 183 -9.27 -3.53 9.72
CA GLU A 183 -8.03 -2.74 9.75
C GLU A 183 -6.83 -3.64 10.08
N TRP A 184 -5.89 -3.73 9.14
CA TRP A 184 -4.66 -4.50 9.26
C TRP A 184 -3.45 -3.65 8.88
N SER A 185 -2.87 -3.00 9.89
CA SER A 185 -1.66 -2.20 9.76
C SER A 185 -0.75 -2.35 11.00
N GLY A 186 0.48 -1.86 10.91
CA GLY A 186 1.47 -1.89 12.00
C GLY A 186 2.77 -2.61 11.66
N ALA A 187 2.78 -3.46 10.62
CA ALA A 187 3.99 -4.21 10.25
C ALA A 187 5.09 -3.27 9.75
N ASN A 188 4.75 -2.29 8.91
CA ASN A 188 5.71 -1.33 8.36
C ASN A 188 6.34 -0.43 9.43
N ASP A 189 5.59 -0.11 10.50
CA ASP A 189 6.09 0.62 11.66
C ASP A 189 7.25 -0.13 12.33
N LEU A 190 7.29 -1.46 12.26
CA LEU A 190 8.38 -2.28 12.81
C LEU A 190 9.44 -2.70 11.78
N LEU A 191 9.07 -2.82 10.50
CA LEU A 191 9.91 -3.48 9.47
C LEU A 191 10.52 -2.56 8.42
N THR A 192 9.84 -1.47 8.11
CA THR A 192 10.06 -0.73 6.85
C THR A 192 10.73 0.60 7.09
N VAL A 193 10.23 1.35 8.08
CA VAL A 193 10.65 2.73 8.33
C VAL A 193 11.63 2.87 9.50
N ASN A 194 12.08 1.73 10.05
CA ASN A 194 13.00 1.64 11.18
C ASN A 194 14.10 0.59 10.92
N VAL A 195 15.26 0.78 11.57
CA VAL A 195 16.43 -0.10 11.43
C VAL A 195 16.13 -1.49 11.99
N GLU A 196 15.45 -1.53 13.12
CA GLU A 196 15.07 -2.75 13.82
C GLU A 196 13.71 -2.57 14.51
N PRO A 197 12.98 -3.66 14.76
CA PRO A 197 11.76 -3.61 15.56
C PRO A 197 12.04 -3.16 16.99
N THR A 198 11.13 -2.37 17.55
CA THR A 198 11.27 -1.70 18.83
C THR A 198 9.91 -1.66 19.53
N LEU A 199 9.92 -1.73 20.86
CA LEU A 199 8.69 -1.64 21.66
C LEU A 199 8.04 -0.25 21.56
N ILE A 200 8.84 0.81 21.38
CA ILE A 200 8.35 2.18 21.24
C ILE A 200 7.54 2.32 19.95
N GLU A 201 8.06 1.80 18.84
CA GLU A 201 7.34 1.84 17.57
C GLU A 201 6.10 0.93 17.57
N ALA A 202 6.13 -0.19 18.32
CA ALA A 202 4.93 -0.98 18.56
C ALA A 202 3.85 -0.19 19.32
N ASP A 203 4.21 0.51 20.40
CA ASP A 203 3.29 1.35 21.17
C ASP A 203 2.72 2.52 20.34
N ASN A 204 3.56 3.17 19.53
CA ASN A 204 3.15 4.25 18.65
C ASN A 204 2.14 3.76 17.61
N ALA A 205 2.45 2.65 16.94
CA ALA A 205 1.58 2.05 15.95
C ALA A 205 0.23 1.63 16.55
N VAL A 206 0.22 0.95 17.70
CA VAL A 206 -1.02 0.60 18.40
C VAL A 206 -1.82 1.85 18.80
N SER A 207 -1.15 2.89 19.31
CA SER A 207 -1.81 4.14 19.69
C SER A 207 -2.47 4.83 18.49
N ALA A 208 -1.79 4.88 17.35
CA ALA A 208 -2.33 5.45 16.12
C ALA A 208 -3.53 4.65 15.59
N ARG A 209 -3.49 3.32 15.65
CA ARG A 209 -4.62 2.44 15.26
C ARG A 209 -5.84 2.65 16.15
N ILE A 210 -5.67 2.75 17.46
CA ILE A 210 -6.77 3.02 18.41
C ILE A 210 -7.37 4.41 18.17
N ALA A 211 -6.54 5.45 17.99
CA ALA A 211 -7.01 6.79 17.67
C ALA A 211 -7.79 6.82 16.34
N ASN A 212 -7.32 6.09 15.32
CA ASN A 212 -8.01 5.96 14.05
C ASN A 212 -9.40 5.33 14.20
N LEU A 213 -9.52 4.26 15.00
CA LEU A 213 -10.79 3.61 15.30
C LEU A 213 -11.76 4.56 16.01
N GLU A 214 -11.31 5.29 17.03
CA GLU A 214 -12.17 6.24 17.77
C GLU A 214 -12.76 7.32 16.84
N ILE A 215 -11.97 7.83 15.89
CA ILE A 215 -12.44 8.79 14.89
C ILE A 215 -13.49 8.14 13.96
N LEU A 216 -13.31 6.89 13.56
CA LEU A 216 -14.31 6.16 12.76
C LEU A 216 -15.62 5.94 13.54
N VAL A 217 -15.55 5.65 14.84
CA VAL A 217 -16.73 5.53 15.71
C VAL A 217 -17.47 6.86 15.80
N GLN A 218 -16.76 7.97 15.97
CA GLN A 218 -17.35 9.32 15.95
C GLN A 218 -18.06 9.62 14.62
N GLN A 219 -17.56 9.08 13.50
CA GLN A 219 -18.18 9.22 12.19
C GLN A 219 -19.36 8.29 11.91
N GLY A 220 -19.74 7.42 12.86
CA GLY A 220 -20.93 6.57 12.75
C GLY A 220 -20.69 5.10 12.43
N TYR A 221 -19.43 4.68 12.27
CA TYR A 221 -19.10 3.26 12.11
C TYR A 221 -19.24 2.52 13.43
N ARG A 222 -19.69 1.26 13.38
CA ARG A 222 -20.08 0.50 14.57
C ARG A 222 -19.54 -0.92 14.62
N ASN A 223 -19.02 -1.44 13.50
CA ASN A 223 -18.52 -2.81 13.41
C ASN A 223 -17.06 -2.78 12.95
N PHE A 224 -16.18 -3.36 13.75
CA PHE A 224 -14.74 -3.30 13.60
C PHE A 224 -14.10 -4.65 13.85
N VAL A 225 -13.18 -5.01 12.98
CA VAL A 225 -12.24 -6.10 13.17
C VAL A 225 -10.84 -5.53 13.00
N LEU A 226 -10.07 -5.54 14.08
CA LEU A 226 -8.65 -5.21 14.03
C LEU A 226 -7.87 -6.51 13.85
N ILE A 227 -6.92 -6.54 12.93
CA ILE A 227 -6.04 -7.70 12.77
C ILE A 227 -4.71 -7.42 13.47
N ASN A 228 -4.24 -8.37 14.26
CA ASN A 228 -2.95 -8.29 14.95
C ASN A 228 -1.78 -8.70 14.03
N LEU A 229 -0.54 -8.61 14.50
CA LEU A 229 0.63 -8.93 13.69
C LEU A 229 0.94 -10.43 13.68
N PRO A 230 1.14 -11.05 12.50
CA PRO A 230 1.88 -12.30 12.39
C PRO A 230 3.26 -12.18 13.04
N ASP A 231 3.83 -13.30 13.47
CA ASP A 231 5.17 -13.30 14.07
C ASP A 231 6.22 -13.00 13.00
N LEU A 232 6.76 -11.78 13.07
CA LEU A 232 7.71 -11.26 12.09
C LEU A 232 9.01 -12.07 12.09
N SER A 233 9.35 -12.74 13.19
CA SER A 233 10.56 -13.57 13.28
C SER A 233 10.52 -14.79 12.36
N LEU A 234 9.32 -15.24 11.97
CA LEU A 234 9.13 -16.40 11.09
C LEU A 234 9.28 -16.06 9.61
N THR A 235 9.35 -14.79 9.25
CA THR A 235 9.58 -14.36 7.86
C THR A 235 10.99 -14.76 7.39
N PRO A 236 11.19 -15.07 6.09
CA PRO A 236 12.52 -15.34 5.54
C PRO A 236 13.56 -14.26 5.88
N ARG A 237 13.15 -12.98 5.88
CA ARG A 237 13.99 -11.83 6.27
C ARG A 237 14.63 -12.01 7.65
N PHE A 238 13.87 -12.45 8.66
CA PHE A 238 14.41 -12.68 10.00
C PHE A 238 15.02 -14.07 10.16
N GLN A 239 14.56 -15.07 9.43
CA GLN A 239 15.22 -16.38 9.41
C GLN A 239 16.66 -16.29 8.88
N ALA A 240 16.96 -15.34 8.00
CA ALA A 240 18.31 -15.02 7.52
C ALA A 240 19.17 -14.19 8.50
N LYS A 241 18.58 -13.67 9.59
CA LYS A 241 19.27 -12.81 10.60
C LYS A 241 19.76 -13.61 11.80
N SER A 242 20.51 -12.95 12.69
CA SER A 242 21.01 -13.57 13.92
C SER A 242 19.87 -14.01 14.87
N LYS A 243 20.15 -14.97 15.76
CA LYS A 243 19.17 -15.42 16.77
C LYS A 243 18.71 -14.29 17.70
N LYS A 244 19.56 -13.30 17.96
CA LYS A 244 19.21 -12.10 18.73
C LYS A 244 18.18 -11.25 17.99
N GLU A 245 18.37 -11.03 16.70
CA GLU A 245 17.42 -10.27 15.88
C GLU A 245 16.09 -11.01 15.70
N GLN A 246 16.13 -12.33 15.52
CA GLN A 246 14.92 -13.18 15.50
C GLN A 246 14.13 -13.04 16.81
N ALA A 247 14.81 -13.17 17.95
CA ALA A 247 14.18 -13.03 19.26
C ALA A 247 13.61 -11.61 19.48
N ASN A 248 14.30 -10.57 19.01
CA ASN A 248 13.80 -9.19 19.07
C ASN A 248 12.52 -9.00 18.24
N ALA A 249 12.49 -9.53 17.01
CA ALA A 249 11.31 -9.47 16.15
C ALA A 249 10.10 -10.22 16.73
N ALA A 250 10.32 -11.42 17.28
CA ALA A 250 9.28 -12.18 17.98
C ALA A 250 8.73 -11.39 19.16
N LYS A 251 9.64 -10.88 20.02
CA LYS A 251 9.28 -10.06 21.18
C LYS A 251 8.47 -8.83 20.81
N CYS A 252 8.87 -8.08 19.78
CA CYS A 252 8.14 -6.89 19.35
C CYS A 252 6.77 -7.24 18.73
N SER A 253 6.67 -8.36 18.02
CA SER A 253 5.40 -8.85 17.47
C SER A 253 4.42 -9.24 18.58
N ASP A 254 4.87 -10.02 19.55
CA ASP A 254 4.06 -10.45 20.69
C ASP A 254 3.65 -9.24 21.55
N TYR A 255 4.58 -8.32 21.83
CA TYR A 255 4.28 -7.09 22.57
C TYR A 255 3.24 -6.21 21.86
N PHE A 256 3.38 -6.00 20.54
CA PHE A 256 2.38 -5.28 19.75
C PHE A 256 0.99 -5.91 19.92
N ASN A 257 0.91 -7.24 19.83
CA ASN A 257 -0.35 -7.98 19.92
C ASN A 257 -0.99 -7.87 21.32
N GLU A 258 -0.18 -7.95 22.38
CA GLU A 258 -0.61 -7.76 23.76
C GLU A 258 -1.16 -6.34 23.99
N GLN A 259 -0.44 -5.32 23.51
CA GLN A 259 -0.86 -3.92 23.64
C GLN A 259 -2.15 -3.64 22.86
N LEU A 260 -2.27 -4.17 21.63
CA LEU A 260 -3.50 -4.03 20.84
C LEU A 260 -4.70 -4.67 21.55
N ALA A 261 -4.51 -5.86 22.13
CA ALA A 261 -5.55 -6.55 22.91
C ALA A 261 -5.97 -5.77 24.15
N ALA A 262 -4.99 -5.29 24.94
CA ALA A 262 -5.24 -4.51 26.14
C ALA A 262 -6.01 -3.22 25.84
N ARG A 263 -5.56 -2.43 24.84
CA ARG A 263 -6.22 -1.17 24.46
C ARG A 263 -7.60 -1.40 23.85
N THR A 264 -7.78 -2.47 23.08
CA THR A 264 -9.09 -2.84 22.52
C THR A 264 -10.08 -3.19 23.64
N LYS A 265 -9.66 -3.95 24.66
CA LYS A 265 -10.51 -4.27 25.81
C LYS A 265 -10.94 -3.00 26.55
N GLN A 266 -10.01 -2.09 26.82
CA GLN A 266 -10.32 -0.78 27.42
C GLN A 266 -11.33 0.01 26.60
N LEU A 267 -11.22 -0.05 25.28
CA LEU A 267 -12.11 0.68 24.38
C LEU A 267 -13.54 0.10 24.38
N ILE A 268 -13.67 -1.23 24.42
CA ILE A 268 -14.95 -1.91 24.54
C ILE A 268 -15.64 -1.51 25.86
N GLU A 269 -14.90 -1.52 26.97
CA GLU A 269 -15.40 -1.08 28.29
C GLU A 269 -15.85 0.39 28.25
N LYS A 270 -15.01 1.29 27.72
CA LYS A 270 -15.34 2.71 27.55
C LYS A 270 -16.63 2.94 26.79
N TYR A 271 -16.81 2.33 25.62
CA TYR A 271 -18.02 2.55 24.81
C TYR A 271 -19.26 1.85 25.38
N LYS A 272 -19.08 0.76 26.13
CA LYS A 272 -20.15 0.14 26.92
C LYS A 272 -20.66 1.09 28.00
N ASP A 273 -19.76 1.74 28.74
CA ASP A 273 -20.11 2.71 29.80
C ASP A 273 -20.81 3.96 29.23
N LEU A 274 -20.42 4.38 28.02
CA LEU A 274 -21.07 5.47 27.29
C LEU A 274 -22.42 5.07 26.65
N ASN A 275 -22.83 3.81 26.75
CA ASN A 275 -24.03 3.26 26.09
C ASN A 275 -24.06 3.51 24.57
N ILE A 276 -22.89 3.48 23.93
CA ILE A 276 -22.75 3.61 22.47
C ILE A 276 -22.53 2.21 21.91
N PRO A 277 -23.40 1.69 21.02
CA PRO A 277 -23.22 0.39 20.41
C PRO A 277 -21.87 0.29 19.70
N LEU A 278 -21.07 -0.73 20.01
CA LEU A 278 -19.80 -0.98 19.35
C LEU A 278 -19.53 -2.48 19.28
N ASN A 279 -19.45 -3.00 18.07
CA ASN A 279 -19.01 -4.37 17.81
C ASN A 279 -17.54 -4.30 17.41
N LEU A 280 -16.65 -4.54 18.36
CA LEU A 280 -15.20 -4.49 18.17
C LEU A 280 -14.59 -5.83 18.57
N SER A 281 -13.77 -6.40 17.69
CA SER A 281 -13.02 -7.64 17.95
C SER A 281 -11.64 -7.58 17.33
N ILE A 282 -10.74 -8.44 17.82
CA ILE A 282 -9.44 -8.68 17.20
C ILE A 282 -9.50 -10.03 16.49
N PHE A 283 -9.07 -10.05 15.23
CA PHE A 283 -8.68 -11.29 14.57
C PHE A 283 -7.22 -11.56 14.91
N ASP A 284 -6.98 -12.66 15.59
CA ASP A 284 -5.63 -13.13 15.89
C ASP A 284 -5.06 -13.83 14.65
N ALA A 285 -4.34 -13.09 13.81
CA ALA A 285 -3.58 -13.62 12.69
C ALA A 285 -2.28 -14.31 13.13
N ASN A 286 -1.76 -13.98 14.32
CA ASN A 286 -0.52 -14.56 14.84
C ASN A 286 -0.63 -16.06 15.07
N THR A 287 -1.67 -16.49 15.78
CA THR A 287 -1.87 -17.91 16.12
C THR A 287 -2.02 -18.80 14.88
N PRO A 288 -2.90 -18.49 13.90
CA PRO A 288 -3.02 -19.31 12.70
C PRO A 288 -1.76 -19.27 11.85
N PHE A 289 -1.07 -18.14 11.77
CA PHE A 289 0.20 -18.04 11.05
C PHE A 289 1.28 -18.94 11.67
N LYS A 290 1.44 -18.93 12.99
CA LYS A 290 2.33 -19.85 13.73
C LYS A 290 1.90 -21.31 13.50
N ASN A 291 0.61 -21.60 13.48
CA ASN A 291 0.10 -22.95 13.27
C ASN A 291 0.42 -23.48 11.86
N ILE A 292 0.17 -22.66 10.82
CA ILE A 292 0.53 -23.00 9.43
C ILE A 292 2.04 -23.21 9.33
N TYR A 293 2.85 -22.31 9.91
CA TYR A 293 4.30 -22.42 9.83
C TYR A 293 4.82 -23.71 10.49
N ASN A 294 4.30 -24.07 11.67
CA ASN A 294 4.76 -25.24 12.42
C ASN A 294 4.25 -26.57 11.85
N ASN A 295 3.08 -26.57 11.21
CA ASN A 295 2.43 -27.76 10.63
C ASN A 295 2.33 -27.67 9.10
N CYS A 296 3.32 -27.04 8.46
CA CYS A 296 3.30 -26.59 7.07
C CYS A 296 2.82 -27.63 6.03
N GLU A 297 3.22 -28.88 6.20
CA GLU A 297 2.86 -29.99 5.29
C GLU A 297 1.35 -30.27 5.30
N GLU A 298 0.66 -30.08 6.43
CA GLU A 298 -0.81 -30.23 6.52
C GLU A 298 -1.56 -29.15 5.71
N TYR A 299 -0.89 -28.02 5.45
CA TYR A 299 -1.42 -26.88 4.72
C TYR A 299 -0.94 -26.84 3.27
N GLY A 300 -0.21 -27.87 2.80
CA GLY A 300 0.30 -27.98 1.44
C GLY A 300 1.63 -27.24 1.19
N PHE A 301 2.34 -26.86 2.24
CA PHE A 301 3.65 -26.22 2.14
C PHE A 301 4.80 -27.23 2.33
N ASP A 302 5.91 -26.97 1.66
CA ASP A 302 7.13 -27.74 1.79
C ASP A 302 7.99 -27.18 2.92
N LYS A 303 8.34 -28.05 3.87
CA LYS A 303 9.15 -27.71 5.04
C LYS A 303 10.52 -27.14 4.67
N ASP A 304 11.12 -27.61 3.57
CA ASP A 304 12.43 -27.15 3.10
C ASP A 304 12.35 -25.76 2.45
N LYS A 305 11.16 -25.33 2.04
CA LYS A 305 10.90 -24.02 1.41
C LYS A 305 10.46 -22.94 2.41
N LEU A 306 10.09 -23.30 3.65
CA LEU A 306 9.53 -22.39 4.66
C LEU A 306 10.34 -21.12 4.94
N LYS A 307 11.67 -21.20 4.88
CA LYS A 307 12.58 -20.10 5.23
C LYS A 307 13.13 -19.36 4.03
N SER A 308 12.67 -19.73 2.83
CA SER A 308 13.21 -19.24 1.57
C SER A 308 12.11 -18.50 0.81
N PRO A 309 12.37 -17.28 0.34
CA PRO A 309 11.40 -16.57 -0.50
C PRO A 309 11.32 -17.25 -1.88
N TYR A 310 10.11 -17.37 -2.42
CA TYR A 310 9.93 -17.96 -3.75
C TYR A 310 10.64 -17.15 -4.84
N ILE A 311 10.60 -15.83 -4.81
CA ILE A 311 11.22 -14.97 -5.84
C ILE A 311 12.74 -15.15 -5.99
N ASP A 312 13.43 -15.65 -4.96
CA ASP A 312 14.88 -15.89 -5.04
C ASP A 312 15.21 -17.33 -5.49
N SER A 313 14.21 -18.19 -5.65
CA SER A 313 14.38 -19.60 -5.98
C SER A 313 14.79 -19.84 -7.44
N ALA A 314 15.41 -20.99 -7.68
CA ALA A 314 15.65 -21.47 -9.05
C ALA A 314 14.33 -21.78 -9.78
N GLU A 315 13.32 -22.24 -9.05
CA GLU A 315 11.98 -22.54 -9.55
C GLU A 315 11.31 -21.29 -10.12
N PHE A 316 11.42 -20.15 -9.43
CA PHE A 316 10.92 -18.87 -9.94
C PHE A 316 11.57 -18.46 -11.26
N LYS A 317 12.91 -18.55 -11.36
CA LYS A 317 13.64 -18.26 -12.60
C LYS A 317 13.23 -19.18 -13.74
N GLN A 318 12.95 -20.45 -13.46
CA GLN A 318 12.42 -21.39 -14.44
C GLN A 318 11.00 -21.01 -14.87
N ASN A 319 10.13 -20.69 -13.91
CA ASN A 319 8.73 -20.33 -14.14
C ASN A 319 8.59 -19.03 -14.93
N GLN A 320 9.50 -18.08 -14.76
CA GLN A 320 9.56 -16.87 -15.60
C GLN A 320 9.76 -17.19 -17.09
N ASN A 321 10.43 -18.31 -17.41
CA ASN A 321 10.65 -18.74 -18.79
C ASN A 321 9.53 -19.64 -19.34
N ASN A 322 8.52 -19.99 -18.53
CA ASN A 322 7.41 -20.85 -18.96
C ASN A 322 6.42 -20.05 -19.83
N PRO A 323 6.26 -20.38 -21.13
CA PRO A 323 5.42 -19.61 -22.05
C PRO A 323 3.93 -19.66 -21.70
N GLU A 324 3.45 -20.75 -21.08
CA GLU A 324 2.07 -20.87 -20.64
C GLU A 324 1.79 -19.92 -19.47
N TYR A 325 2.69 -19.87 -18.50
CA TYR A 325 2.54 -19.00 -17.33
C TYR A 325 2.63 -17.53 -17.71
N GLN A 326 3.54 -17.18 -18.63
CA GLN A 326 3.63 -15.82 -19.18
C GLN A 326 2.34 -15.41 -19.91
N LYS A 327 1.78 -16.31 -20.72
CA LYS A 327 0.51 -16.07 -21.43
C LYS A 327 -0.67 -15.89 -20.48
N GLN A 328 -0.71 -16.65 -19.38
CA GLN A 328 -1.79 -16.60 -18.39
C GLN A 328 -1.57 -15.52 -17.31
N HIS A 329 -0.40 -14.87 -17.29
CA HIS A 329 0.03 -13.93 -16.25
C HIS A 329 -0.07 -14.53 -14.83
N ILE A 330 0.41 -15.77 -14.67
CA ILE A 330 0.43 -16.48 -13.39
C ILE A 330 1.86 -16.79 -12.96
N SER A 331 2.06 -16.98 -11.66
CA SER A 331 3.34 -17.36 -11.07
C SER A 331 3.10 -18.38 -9.95
N PRO A 332 2.93 -19.67 -10.26
CA PRO A 332 2.67 -20.69 -9.24
C PRO A 332 3.88 -20.81 -8.30
N ALA A 333 3.66 -20.69 -6.99
CA ALA A 333 4.70 -20.73 -5.96
C ALA A 333 4.55 -22.02 -5.15
N ASP A 334 4.52 -23.16 -5.84
CA ASP A 334 4.11 -24.45 -5.27
C ASP A 334 4.96 -24.85 -4.05
N GLY A 335 4.27 -25.05 -2.93
CA GLY A 335 4.89 -25.41 -1.65
C GLY A 335 5.56 -24.26 -0.91
N TYR A 336 5.57 -23.03 -1.43
CA TYR A 336 6.13 -21.86 -0.73
C TYR A 336 5.08 -21.17 0.14
N MET A 337 5.42 -20.95 1.42
CA MET A 337 4.62 -20.12 2.32
C MET A 337 4.85 -18.61 2.06
N PHE A 338 6.02 -18.23 1.54
CA PHE A 338 6.41 -16.84 1.33
C PHE A 338 6.70 -16.55 -0.14
N TRP A 339 6.11 -15.46 -0.64
CA TRP A 339 6.38 -14.93 -1.97
C TRP A 339 7.77 -14.29 -2.01
N ASP A 340 8.02 -13.36 -1.10
CA ASP A 340 9.29 -12.66 -0.92
C ASP A 340 9.77 -12.76 0.53
N ASP A 341 10.73 -11.94 0.92
CA ASP A 341 11.37 -12.06 2.23
C ASP A 341 10.45 -11.74 3.41
N ILE A 342 9.27 -11.14 3.19
CA ILE A 342 8.29 -10.80 4.24
C ILE A 342 6.84 -11.11 3.88
N HIS A 343 6.47 -11.13 2.59
CA HIS A 343 5.08 -11.26 2.18
C HIS A 343 4.68 -12.73 1.97
N PRO A 344 3.48 -13.12 2.46
CA PRO A 344 2.96 -14.46 2.24
C PRO A 344 2.69 -14.77 0.76
N SER A 345 2.80 -16.04 0.39
CA SER A 345 2.27 -16.54 -0.88
C SER A 345 0.74 -16.44 -0.93
N MET A 346 0.19 -16.55 -2.13
CA MET A 346 -1.25 -16.57 -2.40
C MET A 346 -1.92 -17.71 -1.64
N ASP A 347 -1.26 -18.87 -1.53
CA ASP A 347 -1.78 -20.03 -0.81
C ASP A 347 -1.88 -19.73 0.68
N THR A 348 -0.87 -19.06 1.27
CA THR A 348 -0.93 -18.60 2.66
C THR A 348 -2.03 -17.56 2.85
N HIS A 349 -2.19 -16.61 1.91
CA HIS A 349 -3.31 -15.67 1.92
C HIS A 349 -4.67 -16.37 1.84
N SER A 350 -4.80 -17.47 1.09
CA SER A 350 -6.04 -18.23 0.99
C SER A 350 -6.41 -18.90 2.32
N TRP A 351 -5.44 -19.50 3.02
CA TRP A 351 -5.65 -20.06 4.35
C TRP A 351 -6.06 -18.99 5.38
N LEU A 352 -5.39 -17.83 5.37
CA LEU A 352 -5.77 -16.69 6.22
C LEU A 352 -7.20 -16.23 5.94
N ALA A 353 -7.62 -16.21 4.66
CA ALA A 353 -8.98 -15.86 4.28
C ALA A 353 -10.02 -16.87 4.76
N VAL A 354 -9.73 -18.17 4.65
CA VAL A 354 -10.58 -19.26 5.18
C VAL A 354 -10.78 -19.09 6.69
N MET A 355 -9.67 -18.93 7.43
CA MET A 355 -9.70 -18.78 8.89
C MET A 355 -10.45 -17.51 9.32
N PHE A 356 -10.27 -16.41 8.60
CA PHE A 356 -11.02 -15.18 8.82
C PHE A 356 -12.52 -15.38 8.57
N LYS A 357 -12.89 -15.99 7.43
CA LYS A 357 -14.29 -16.28 7.06
C LYS A 357 -14.96 -17.15 8.11
N ASP A 358 -14.33 -18.25 8.51
CA ASP A 358 -14.87 -19.21 9.48
C ASP A 358 -15.09 -18.60 10.86
N THR A 359 -14.22 -17.67 11.25
CA THR A 359 -14.37 -16.92 12.50
C THR A 359 -15.56 -15.99 12.44
N TYR A 360 -15.66 -15.19 11.38
CA TYR A 360 -16.59 -14.06 11.34
C TYR A 360 -17.96 -14.38 10.75
N ASN A 361 -18.13 -15.48 10.02
CA ASN A 361 -19.45 -15.98 9.63
C ASN A 361 -20.31 -16.44 10.82
N LYS A 362 -19.70 -16.69 11.98
CA LYS A 362 -20.41 -17.00 13.24
C LYS A 362 -20.92 -15.74 13.94
N VAL A 363 -20.36 -14.58 13.60
CA VAL A 363 -20.63 -13.29 14.26
C VAL A 363 -21.51 -12.39 13.38
N PHE A 364 -21.18 -12.32 12.09
CA PHE A 364 -21.80 -11.44 11.13
C PHE A 364 -22.71 -12.20 10.16
N LYS A 365 -23.87 -11.61 9.89
CA LYS A 365 -24.72 -11.99 8.77
C LYS A 365 -24.46 -11.01 7.63
N PHE A 366 -23.65 -11.44 6.66
CA PHE A 366 -23.43 -10.67 5.44
C PHE A 366 -24.69 -10.66 4.59
N THR A 367 -25.01 -9.50 4.03
CA THR A 367 -26.17 -9.30 3.18
C THR A 367 -25.78 -8.47 1.97
N PRO A 368 -26.38 -8.72 0.79
CA PRO A 368 -26.14 -7.87 -0.37
C PRO A 368 -26.47 -6.40 -0.08
N PRO A 369 -25.71 -5.44 -0.64
CA PRO A 369 -26.05 -4.03 -0.53
C PRO A 369 -27.40 -3.77 -1.22
N GLU A 370 -28.22 -2.88 -0.66
CA GLU A 370 -29.49 -2.49 -1.28
C GLU A 370 -29.21 -1.77 -2.62
N PRO A 371 -29.86 -2.17 -3.73
CA PRO A 371 -29.65 -1.53 -5.02
C PRO A 371 -30.14 -0.09 -4.95
N ILE A 372 -29.25 0.86 -5.25
CA ILE A 372 -29.59 2.27 -5.26
C ILE A 372 -30.37 2.52 -6.55
N LYS A 373 -31.66 2.87 -6.46
CA LYS A 373 -32.49 3.34 -7.58
C LYS A 373 -32.03 4.70 -8.15
N ARG A 374 -30.74 5.00 -8.18
CA ARG A 374 -30.19 6.15 -8.88
C ARG A 374 -29.88 5.72 -10.31
N LYS A 375 -30.20 6.57 -11.29
CA LYS A 375 -29.47 6.61 -12.57
C LYS A 375 -27.99 6.88 -12.22
N CYS A 376 -27.24 5.85 -11.83
CA CYS A 376 -25.80 5.95 -11.76
C CYS A 376 -25.35 5.91 -13.22
N SER A 377 -25.32 7.09 -13.83
CA SER A 377 -24.73 7.34 -15.12
C SER A 377 -23.34 6.70 -15.15
N LYS A 378 -23.16 5.67 -15.98
CA LYS A 378 -21.95 5.35 -16.75
C LYS A 378 -20.55 5.47 -16.10
N GLU A 379 -20.40 5.55 -14.79
CA GLU A 379 -19.08 5.75 -14.16
C GLU A 379 -18.38 4.45 -13.73
N ALA A 380 -19.02 3.30 -13.90
CA ALA A 380 -18.39 1.99 -13.68
C ALA A 380 -17.80 1.37 -14.96
N GLU A 381 -18.19 1.84 -16.15
CA GLU A 381 -17.79 1.23 -17.43
C GLU A 381 -16.83 2.10 -18.28
N ASP A 382 -16.66 3.40 -18.01
CA ASP A 382 -15.89 4.33 -18.90
C ASP A 382 -14.51 4.79 -18.35
N ARG A 383 -13.71 3.91 -17.74
CA ARG A 383 -12.24 4.11 -17.61
C ARG A 383 -11.42 2.86 -17.90
N MET A 384 -11.74 2.14 -18.97
CA MET A 384 -10.68 1.44 -19.72
C MET A 384 -10.23 2.35 -20.86
N ARG A 385 -9.35 3.31 -20.57
CA ARG A 385 -8.45 3.79 -21.61
C ARG A 385 -7.39 2.71 -21.80
N PRO A 386 -7.11 2.24 -23.04
CA PRO A 386 -5.88 1.53 -23.29
C PRO A 386 -4.73 2.42 -22.82
N CYS A 387 -3.89 1.90 -21.92
CA CYS A 387 -2.66 2.57 -21.56
C CYS A 387 -1.82 2.66 -22.85
N SER A 388 -1.75 3.85 -23.43
CA SER A 388 -0.81 4.17 -24.50
C SER A 388 0.59 4.02 -23.92
N SER A 389 1.25 2.91 -24.23
CA SER A 389 2.67 2.70 -23.99
C SER A 389 3.49 3.65 -24.86
N ALA A 390 3.73 4.87 -24.38
CA ALA A 390 4.87 5.65 -24.82
C ALA A 390 6.05 5.35 -23.88
N PRO A 391 7.24 4.95 -24.37
CA PRO A 391 8.38 4.64 -23.53
C PRO A 391 8.94 5.92 -22.87
N PHE A 392 9.23 5.87 -21.57
CA PHE A 392 9.81 6.98 -20.81
C PHE A 392 11.34 7.09 -21.04
N THR A 393 11.82 8.28 -21.37
CA THR A 393 13.25 8.60 -21.53
C THR A 393 13.92 8.90 -20.17
N ARG A 394 15.05 8.22 -19.88
CA ARG A 394 15.88 8.44 -18.68
C ARG A 394 16.53 9.84 -18.70
N LEU A 395 16.76 10.43 -17.51
CA LEU A 395 17.55 11.66 -17.33
C LEU A 395 18.95 11.53 -17.97
N PRO A 396 19.47 12.56 -18.66
CA PRO A 396 20.87 12.58 -19.06
C PRO A 396 21.78 12.39 -17.83
N ALA A 397 22.77 11.51 -17.96
CA ALA A 397 23.63 11.10 -16.84
C ALA A 397 24.37 12.29 -16.19
N GLU A 398 24.71 13.32 -16.99
CA GLU A 398 25.33 14.55 -16.52
C GLU A 398 24.40 15.38 -15.63
N VAL A 399 23.15 15.59 -16.05
CA VAL A 399 22.12 16.30 -15.28
C VAL A 399 21.85 15.60 -13.94
N ALA A 400 21.75 14.26 -13.97
CA ALA A 400 21.58 13.47 -12.74
C ALA A 400 22.76 13.61 -11.77
N LYS A 401 23.99 13.64 -12.29
CA LYS A 401 25.21 13.85 -11.49
C LYS A 401 25.23 15.24 -10.84
N LEU A 402 24.83 16.27 -11.57
CA LEU A 402 24.78 17.66 -11.06
C LEU A 402 23.73 17.84 -9.97
N ILE A 403 22.54 17.26 -10.12
CA ILE A 403 21.51 17.25 -9.07
C ILE A 403 22.04 16.56 -7.79
N ASN A 404 22.77 15.45 -7.93
CA ASN A 404 23.38 14.76 -6.80
C ASN A 404 24.51 15.59 -6.15
N ASN A 405 25.29 16.34 -6.92
CA ASN A 405 26.29 17.25 -6.38
C ASN A 405 25.66 18.37 -5.54
N ILE A 406 24.55 18.97 -6.00
CA ILE A 406 23.79 19.97 -5.24
C ILE A 406 23.31 19.38 -3.90
N CYS A 407 22.86 18.11 -3.90
CA CYS A 407 22.49 17.41 -2.67
C CYS A 407 23.66 17.25 -1.69
N ILE A 408 24.85 16.93 -2.20
CA ILE A 408 26.06 16.75 -1.37
C ILE A 408 26.49 18.09 -0.79
N VAL A 409 26.44 19.17 -1.57
CA VAL A 409 26.77 20.54 -1.11
C VAL A 409 25.77 21.00 -0.04
N ALA A 410 24.47 20.77 -0.25
CA ALA A 410 23.43 21.06 0.73
C ALA A 410 23.66 20.34 2.07
N LYS A 411 24.02 19.05 2.04
CA LYS A 411 24.36 18.26 3.24
C LYS A 411 25.61 18.77 3.97
N LYS A 412 26.61 19.29 3.25
CA LYS A 412 27.80 19.90 3.88
C LYS A 412 27.46 21.23 4.57
N LEU A 413 26.51 21.98 4.04
CA LEU A 413 26.01 23.22 4.66
C LEU A 413 25.22 22.92 5.95
N GLU A 414 24.44 21.84 5.96
CA GLU A 414 23.68 21.35 7.12
C GLU A 414 24.58 20.98 8.32
N GLN A 415 25.76 20.42 8.05
CA GLN A 415 26.75 20.05 9.08
C GLN A 415 27.61 21.24 9.55
N SER A 416 27.32 22.46 9.10
CA SER A 416 28.09 23.64 9.46
C SER A 416 27.80 24.10 10.89
N ARG A 417 28.86 24.49 11.62
CA ARG A 417 28.76 25.02 13.00
C ARG A 417 28.14 26.42 13.09
N CYS A 418 27.79 27.04 11.95
CA CYS A 418 27.24 28.39 11.88
C CYS A 418 25.69 28.34 11.85
N PRO A 419 24.98 28.86 12.89
CA PRO A 419 23.52 28.80 12.98
C PRO A 419 22.79 29.51 11.84
N GLN A 420 23.40 30.56 11.27
CA GLN A 420 22.86 31.32 10.14
C GLN A 420 22.86 30.54 8.81
N ARG A 421 23.38 29.31 8.78
CA ARG A 421 23.40 28.42 7.61
C ARG A 421 22.37 27.28 7.67
N ARG A 422 21.54 27.23 8.71
CA ARG A 422 20.50 26.21 8.91
C ARG A 422 19.12 26.65 8.39
N GLU A 423 19.05 27.24 7.20
CA GLU A 423 17.77 27.48 6.52
C GLU A 423 17.40 26.18 5.79
N GLU A 424 16.71 25.31 6.53
CA GLU A 424 16.69 23.86 6.36
C GLU A 424 15.60 23.35 5.39
N GLU A 425 14.44 24.00 5.33
CA GLU A 425 13.27 23.47 4.61
C GLU A 425 13.25 23.86 3.12
N LEU A 426 13.63 25.09 2.78
CA LEU A 426 13.49 25.61 1.42
C LEU A 426 14.44 24.93 0.44
N LEU A 427 15.68 24.64 0.85
CA LEU A 427 16.65 23.95 0.01
C LEU A 427 16.31 22.46 -0.14
N LYS A 428 15.78 21.82 0.93
CA LYS A 428 15.25 20.45 0.89
C LYS A 428 14.08 20.37 -0.09
N GLN A 429 13.16 21.34 -0.02
CA GLN A 429 12.02 21.43 -0.93
C GLN A 429 12.45 21.66 -2.39
N PHE A 430 13.42 22.54 -2.65
CA PHE A 430 13.92 22.76 -4.01
C PHE A 430 14.63 21.53 -4.59
N ILE A 431 15.48 20.87 -3.82
CA ILE A 431 16.17 19.63 -4.22
C ILE A 431 15.18 18.50 -4.47
N PHE A 432 14.15 18.42 -3.63
CA PHE A 432 13.02 17.53 -3.80
C PHE A 432 12.33 17.85 -5.13
N GLU A 433 11.86 19.07 -5.35
CA GLU A 433 11.20 19.51 -6.59
C GLU A 433 12.03 19.21 -7.86
N LEU A 434 13.35 19.42 -7.84
CA LEU A 434 14.26 19.07 -8.95
C LEU A 434 14.34 17.56 -9.22
N LYS A 435 14.50 16.74 -8.17
CA LYS A 435 14.53 15.28 -8.29
C LYS A 435 13.20 14.71 -8.78
N CYS A 436 12.12 15.45 -8.56
CA CYS A 436 10.78 15.04 -8.90
C CYS A 436 10.43 15.21 -10.38
N GLN A 437 11.27 15.84 -11.22
CA GLN A 437 10.91 16.14 -12.62
C GLN A 437 11.25 15.06 -13.66
N SER A 438 11.81 13.91 -13.26
CA SER A 438 12.00 12.70 -14.09
C SER A 438 12.36 12.94 -15.57
N GLY A 439 13.41 13.73 -15.83
CA GLY A 439 13.96 13.90 -17.17
C GLY A 439 13.19 14.86 -18.07
N ASN A 440 12.13 15.48 -17.57
CA ASN A 440 11.51 16.62 -18.24
C ASN A 440 12.39 17.85 -18.04
N LEU A 441 13.33 18.04 -18.96
CA LEU A 441 14.29 19.13 -18.92
C LEU A 441 13.62 20.51 -18.97
N HIS A 442 12.43 20.65 -19.57
CA HIS A 442 11.69 21.90 -19.61
C HIS A 442 11.11 22.29 -18.24
N GLU A 443 10.61 21.32 -17.47
CA GLU A 443 10.12 21.56 -16.11
C GLU A 443 11.27 21.77 -15.12
N ILE A 444 12.39 21.06 -15.31
CA ILE A 444 13.63 21.31 -14.56
C ILE A 444 14.10 22.74 -14.79
N ASP A 445 14.16 23.19 -16.04
CA ASP A 445 14.52 24.56 -16.40
C ASP A 445 13.57 25.59 -15.77
N SER A 446 12.26 25.35 -15.85
CA SER A 446 11.23 26.21 -15.24
C SER A 446 11.40 26.34 -13.72
N LEU A 447 11.66 25.23 -13.01
CA LEU A 447 11.89 25.23 -11.57
C LEU A 447 13.19 25.92 -11.19
N ILE A 448 14.28 25.69 -11.93
CA ILE A 448 15.55 26.38 -11.71
C ILE A 448 15.35 27.88 -11.87
N LYS A 449 14.66 28.32 -12.93
CA LYS A 449 14.36 29.74 -13.19
C LYS A 449 13.47 30.34 -12.12
N LYS A 450 12.42 29.63 -11.69
CA LYS A 450 11.54 30.07 -10.61
C LYS A 450 12.31 30.23 -9.30
N PHE A 451 13.18 29.28 -8.97
CA PHE A 451 13.98 29.30 -7.74
C PHE A 451 15.02 30.41 -7.76
N THR A 452 15.70 30.62 -8.90
CA THR A 452 16.76 31.63 -9.05
C THR A 452 16.26 33.06 -9.26
N ASN A 453 15.02 33.24 -9.75
CA ASN A 453 14.40 34.57 -9.88
C ASN A 453 13.83 35.12 -8.56
N ASP A 454 13.71 34.28 -7.53
CA ASP A 454 13.27 34.71 -6.21
C ASP A 454 14.46 35.30 -5.42
N SER A 455 14.34 36.58 -5.05
CA SER A 455 15.41 37.31 -4.38
C SER A 455 15.72 36.81 -2.98
N GLU A 456 14.75 36.21 -2.28
CA GLU A 456 14.98 35.62 -0.96
C GLU A 456 15.71 34.29 -1.10
N ASN A 457 15.32 33.45 -2.07
CA ASN A 457 16.04 32.20 -2.36
C ASN A 457 17.50 32.47 -2.74
N MET A 458 17.75 33.49 -3.57
CA MET A 458 19.12 33.84 -3.97
C MET A 458 19.95 34.47 -2.86
N LYS A 459 19.36 35.12 -1.86
CA LYS A 459 20.09 35.54 -0.65
C LYS A 459 20.62 34.34 0.13
N ILE A 460 19.88 33.23 0.15
CA ILE A 460 20.27 31.97 0.80
C ILE A 460 21.38 31.29 0.00
N VAL A 461 21.24 31.19 -1.32
CA VAL A 461 22.25 30.60 -2.22
C VAL A 461 23.57 31.37 -2.18
N LYS A 462 23.50 32.71 -2.08
CA LYS A 462 24.67 33.62 -2.04
C LYS A 462 25.21 33.86 -0.62
N ARG A 463 24.64 33.22 0.40
CA ARG A 463 25.02 33.45 1.81
C ARG A 463 26.38 32.80 2.12
N HIS A 464 27.40 33.63 2.21
CA HIS A 464 28.80 33.19 2.30
C HIS A 464 29.19 32.45 3.60
N GLN A 465 30.10 31.47 3.46
CA GLN A 465 31.27 31.39 4.36
C GLN A 465 32.09 32.65 4.14
N TYR A 466 32.30 33.45 5.19
CA TYR A 466 33.07 34.71 5.26
C TYR A 466 33.72 35.21 3.96
N PRO A 467 33.58 36.51 3.60
CA PRO A 467 34.17 37.08 2.39
C PRO A 467 35.68 37.17 2.54
N ILE A 468 36.36 36.06 2.32
CA ILE A 468 37.75 36.05 1.90
C ILE A 468 37.66 35.62 0.45
N TYR A 469 37.87 36.59 -0.43
CA TYR A 469 38.26 36.38 -1.81
C TYR A 469 38.98 35.03 -1.94
N ASP A 470 38.42 34.05 -2.67
CA ASP A 470 39.16 32.82 -2.94
C ASP A 470 40.29 33.20 -3.89
N PHE A 471 41.44 33.53 -3.28
CA PHE A 471 42.62 34.03 -3.96
C PHE A 471 43.19 33.02 -4.97
N PHE A 472 42.89 31.73 -4.77
CA PHE A 472 43.36 30.66 -5.65
C PHE A 472 42.41 30.40 -6.83
N ALA A 473 41.11 30.68 -6.68
CA ALA A 473 40.12 30.49 -7.74
C ALA A 473 39.70 31.78 -8.48
N CYS A 474 40.01 32.97 -7.94
CA CYS A 474 39.59 34.29 -8.48
C CYS A 474 38.08 34.36 -8.82
N LYS A 475 37.20 33.89 -7.91
CA LYS A 475 35.74 33.86 -8.13
C LYS A 475 34.95 34.52 -7.00
N GLN A 476 33.78 35.07 -7.36
CA GLN A 476 32.86 35.80 -6.48
C GLN A 476 31.58 35.00 -6.13
N THR A 477 31.48 33.73 -6.55
CA THR A 477 30.28 32.88 -6.40
C THR A 477 30.45 31.83 -5.30
N THR A 478 29.34 31.34 -4.75
CA THR A 478 29.38 30.25 -3.75
C THR A 478 29.42 28.86 -4.43
N PRO A 479 29.89 27.79 -3.75
CA PRO A 479 29.84 26.44 -4.31
C PRO A 479 28.43 25.95 -4.66
N LEU A 480 27.41 26.45 -3.94
CA LEU A 480 26.01 26.14 -4.23
C LEU A 480 25.50 26.94 -5.44
N GLU A 481 25.90 28.21 -5.56
CA GLU A 481 25.62 29.04 -6.74
C GLU A 481 26.27 28.44 -8.00
N ASP A 482 27.52 28.02 -7.92
CA ASP A 482 28.23 27.35 -9.00
C ASP A 482 27.54 26.04 -9.43
N ALA A 483 27.08 25.25 -8.47
CA ALA A 483 26.39 23.99 -8.74
C ALA A 483 25.02 24.19 -9.39
N ILE A 484 24.26 25.21 -8.95
CA ILE A 484 22.97 25.58 -9.57
C ILE A 484 23.21 26.10 -10.99
N ASN A 485 24.19 26.99 -11.20
CA ASN A 485 24.53 27.50 -12.52
C ASN A 485 24.97 26.39 -13.48
N ALA A 486 25.78 25.45 -13.01
CA ALA A 486 26.19 24.29 -13.81
C ALA A 486 25.00 23.41 -14.20
N LEU A 487 24.03 23.21 -13.29
CA LEU A 487 22.79 22.49 -13.59
C LEU A 487 21.96 23.24 -14.63
N THR A 488 21.80 24.56 -14.52
CA THR A 488 21.11 25.40 -15.52
C THR A 488 21.73 25.22 -16.90
N MET A 489 23.04 25.36 -17.01
CA MET A 489 23.75 25.26 -18.28
C MET A 489 23.61 23.87 -18.92
N ALA A 490 23.71 22.80 -18.12
CA ALA A 490 23.56 21.43 -18.61
C ALA A 490 22.14 21.15 -19.11
N VAL A 491 21.12 21.64 -18.40
CA VAL A 491 19.71 21.49 -18.79
C VAL A 491 19.42 22.27 -20.08
N GLU A 492 19.87 23.53 -20.18
CA GLU A 492 19.69 24.35 -21.38
C GLU A 492 20.40 23.78 -22.61
N ALA A 493 21.61 23.22 -22.44
CA ALA A 493 22.34 22.56 -23.52
C ALA A 493 21.55 21.37 -24.09
N HIS A 494 21.00 20.52 -23.24
CA HIS A 494 20.19 19.38 -23.67
C HIS A 494 18.83 19.81 -24.29
N LEU A 495 18.24 20.91 -23.82
CA LEU A 495 17.04 21.49 -24.42
C LEU A 495 17.31 22.04 -25.83
N CYS A 496 18.45 22.69 -26.06
CA CYS A 496 18.84 23.21 -27.37
C CYS A 496 19.09 22.10 -28.41
N VAL A 497 19.62 20.95 -28.01
CA VAL A 497 19.86 19.80 -28.90
C VAL A 497 18.55 19.10 -29.33
N SER A 498 17.46 19.26 -28.57
CA SER A 498 16.17 18.61 -28.83
C SER A 498 15.22 19.35 -29.79
N LYS A 499 15.60 20.53 -30.32
CA LYS A 499 14.82 21.20 -31.37
C LYS A 499 15.06 20.54 -32.74
N PRO A 500 14.02 20.07 -33.46
CA PRO A 500 14.22 19.59 -34.82
C PRO A 500 14.63 20.77 -35.72
N MET A 501 15.68 20.58 -36.52
CA MET A 501 15.97 21.43 -37.67
C MET A 501 14.72 21.45 -38.57
N THR A 502 13.98 22.55 -38.56
CA THR A 502 13.00 22.86 -39.58
C THR A 502 13.73 22.92 -40.92
N ARG A 503 13.53 21.89 -41.76
CA ARG A 503 13.85 21.97 -43.19
C ARG A 503 13.10 23.17 -43.76
N ILE A 504 13.86 24.19 -44.12
CA ILE A 504 13.41 25.26 -45.00
C ILE A 504 13.10 24.60 -46.34
N SER A 505 11.84 24.66 -46.74
CA SER A 505 11.39 24.32 -48.07
C SER A 505 11.93 25.36 -49.06
N SER A 506 12.77 24.90 -49.97
CA SER A 506 12.96 25.47 -51.30
C SER A 506 12.99 24.34 -52.31
#